data_AF-A0A2N0WIB3-F1
#
_entry.id   AF-A0A2N0WIB3-F1
#
_cell.length_a   1.000
_cell.length_b   1.000
_cell.length_c   1.000
_cell.angle_alpha   90.00
_cell.angle_beta   90.00
_cell.angle_gamma   90.00
#
_symmetry.space_group_name_H-M   'P 1'
#
loop_
_entity.id
_entity.type
_entity.pdbx_description
1 polymer ?
#
loop_
_entity_poly.entity_id
_entity_poly.type
_entity_poly.pdbx_seq_one_letter_code
_entity_poly.pdbx_strand_id
1 'polypeptide(L)'
;MTNPICPYCESTSELVKGSVIYPKRPDLADLDMYQCAPCSAYVGCHEGTLKPLGRLANAELRQWKMNVHKVFDPLWRSGAMKRGDAYKALAEEMGIERKDCHVGMFSVDQCKQAYAICKKGALIGALVNNMKSKAVAV
;
A
#
# COMPACT_ATOMS: atom_id res chain seq x y z
N MET A 1 -15.84 9.01 14.54
CA MET A 1 -15.19 8.30 13.41
C MET A 1 -15.94 7.01 13.21
N THR A 2 -16.30 6.69 11.96
CA THR A 2 -16.98 5.43 11.62
C THR A 2 -15.92 4.41 11.22
N ASN A 3 -16.04 3.17 11.69
CA ASN A 3 -15.11 2.10 11.32
C ASN A 3 -15.17 1.86 9.79
N PRO A 4 -14.05 1.48 9.16
CA PRO A 4 -14.03 1.16 7.74
C PRO A 4 -15.03 0.05 7.39
N ILE A 5 -15.74 0.19 6.28
CA ILE A 5 -16.61 -0.86 5.76
C ILE A 5 -15.77 -1.94 5.08
N CYS A 6 -16.10 -3.20 5.35
CA CYS A 6 -15.47 -4.33 4.68
C CYS A 6 -15.85 -4.34 3.20
N PRO A 7 -14.89 -4.26 2.28
CA PRO A 7 -15.18 -4.20 0.84
C PRO A 7 -15.55 -5.57 0.24
N TYR A 8 -15.69 -6.59 1.07
CA TYR A 8 -16.00 -7.97 0.65
C TYR A 8 -17.42 -8.40 1.05
N CYS A 9 -17.88 -7.98 2.24
CA CYS A 9 -19.22 -8.32 2.76
C CYS A 9 -20.05 -7.09 3.16
N GLU A 10 -19.54 -5.89 2.93
CA GLU A 10 -20.20 -4.60 3.19
C GLU A 10 -20.57 -4.34 4.66
N SER A 11 -20.14 -5.22 5.57
CA SER A 11 -20.34 -5.06 7.00
C SER A 11 -19.32 -4.08 7.59
N THR A 12 -19.72 -3.42 8.67
CA THR A 12 -18.82 -2.55 9.45
C THR A 12 -17.73 -3.40 10.09
N SER A 13 -16.46 -2.97 10.00
CA SER A 13 -15.37 -3.64 10.71
C SER A 13 -15.34 -3.31 12.20
N GLU A 14 -14.66 -4.14 12.97
CA GLU A 14 -14.44 -3.95 14.41
C GLU A 14 -13.03 -3.44 14.66
N LEU A 15 -12.89 -2.52 15.61
CA LEU A 15 -11.59 -2.11 16.10
C LEU A 15 -11.09 -3.16 17.11
N VAL A 16 -9.95 -3.77 16.83
CA VAL A 16 -9.32 -4.80 17.65
C VAL A 16 -7.87 -4.46 17.91
N LYS A 17 -7.30 -5.12 18.92
CA LYS A 17 -5.86 -5.11 19.17
C LYS A 17 -5.15 -6.11 18.27
N GLY A 18 -3.89 -5.81 17.91
CA GLY A 18 -3.09 -6.65 17.04
C GLY A 18 -2.88 -8.07 17.58
N SER A 19 -2.99 -8.28 18.89
CA SER A 19 -2.99 -9.61 19.52
C SER A 19 -4.13 -10.52 19.05
N VAL A 20 -5.27 -9.98 18.61
CA VAL A 20 -6.40 -10.75 18.06
C VAL A 20 -6.05 -11.32 16.68
N ILE A 21 -5.35 -10.55 15.84
CA ILE A 21 -4.98 -10.95 14.47
C ILE A 21 -3.66 -11.72 14.46
N TYR A 22 -2.72 -11.34 15.32
CA TYR A 22 -1.36 -11.89 15.40
C TYR A 22 -1.01 -12.34 16.83
N PRO A 23 -1.65 -13.41 17.35
CA PRO A 23 -1.45 -13.86 18.72
C PRO A 23 0.00 -14.31 19.03
N LYS A 24 0.81 -14.58 18.00
CA LYS A 24 2.21 -14.99 18.11
C LYS A 24 3.22 -13.85 17.83
N ARG A 25 2.77 -12.59 17.82
CA ARG A 25 3.59 -11.40 17.56
C ARG A 25 3.38 -10.37 18.68
N PRO A 26 4.05 -10.54 19.82
CA PRO A 26 3.89 -9.63 20.96
C PRO A 26 4.28 -8.18 20.62
N ASP A 27 5.19 -7.98 19.68
CA ASP A 27 5.59 -6.67 19.16
C ASP A 27 4.45 -5.92 18.44
N LEU A 28 3.38 -6.62 18.05
CA LEU A 28 2.20 -6.04 17.41
C LEU A 28 0.98 -6.02 18.35
N ALA A 29 1.09 -6.53 19.58
CA ALA A 29 -0.05 -6.86 20.42
C ALA A 29 -0.96 -5.65 20.67
N ASP A 30 -0.38 -4.49 20.97
CA ASP A 30 -1.13 -3.28 21.37
C ASP A 30 -1.54 -2.38 20.21
N LEU A 31 -1.12 -2.71 18.98
CA LEU A 31 -1.45 -1.92 17.79
C LEU A 31 -2.93 -2.00 17.49
N ASP A 32 -3.52 -0.86 17.16
CA ASP A 32 -4.91 -0.77 16.73
C ASP A 32 -5.07 -1.22 15.28
N MET A 33 -6.04 -2.10 15.05
CA MET A 33 -6.36 -2.64 13.73
C MET A 33 -7.87 -2.74 13.55
N TYR A 34 -8.35 -2.48 12.35
CA TYR A 34 -9.72 -2.81 11.97
C TYR A 34 -9.77 -4.22 11.38
N GLN A 35 -10.74 -5.02 11.82
CA GLN A 35 -10.92 -6.41 11.39
C GLN A 35 -12.36 -6.67 10.93
N CYS A 36 -12.49 -7.43 9.85
CA CYS A 36 -13.68 -8.17 9.49
C CYS A 36 -13.32 -9.67 9.55
N ALA A 37 -13.70 -10.33 10.65
CA ALA A 37 -13.37 -11.73 10.88
C ALA A 37 -13.98 -12.67 9.81
N PRO A 38 -15.26 -12.53 9.40
CA PRO A 38 -15.87 -13.39 8.37
C PRO A 38 -15.11 -13.40 7.03
N CYS A 39 -14.55 -12.25 6.63
CA CYS A 39 -13.79 -12.13 5.39
C CYS A 39 -12.28 -12.36 5.58
N SER A 40 -11.84 -12.67 6.79
CA SER A 40 -10.42 -12.72 7.15
C SER A 40 -9.65 -11.47 6.69
N ALA A 41 -10.30 -10.32 6.75
CA ALA A 41 -9.80 -9.05 6.25
C ALA A 41 -9.45 -8.12 7.39
N TYR A 42 -8.33 -7.42 7.30
CA TYR A 42 -7.92 -6.47 8.32
C TYR A 42 -7.02 -5.36 7.74
N VAL A 43 -6.87 -4.28 8.51
CA VAL A 43 -5.93 -3.19 8.23
C VAL A 43 -5.48 -2.56 9.54
N GLY A 44 -4.17 -2.30 9.68
CA GLY A 44 -3.65 -1.58 10.85
C GLY A 44 -3.94 -0.07 10.77
N CYS A 45 -3.74 0.62 11.88
CA CYS A 45 -3.82 2.08 11.95
C CYS A 45 -2.44 2.74 12.00
N HIS A 46 -2.39 4.03 11.66
CA HIS A 46 -1.22 4.87 11.90
C HIS A 46 -0.99 5.03 13.41
N GLU A 47 0.26 4.95 13.84
CA GLU A 47 0.66 5.06 15.25
C GLU A 47 0.05 6.28 15.95
N GLY A 48 -0.45 6.08 17.16
CA GLY A 48 -1.11 7.12 17.95
C GLY A 48 -2.47 7.59 17.41
N THR A 49 -3.02 6.93 16.37
CA THR A 49 -4.31 7.31 15.77
C THR A 49 -5.16 6.08 15.43
N LEU A 50 -6.45 6.31 15.18
CA LEU A 50 -7.36 5.31 14.60
C LEU A 50 -7.51 5.48 13.08
N LYS A 51 -6.59 6.18 12.43
CA LYS A 51 -6.62 6.36 10.97
C LYS A 51 -6.08 5.09 10.31
N PRO A 52 -6.84 4.38 9.47
CA PRO A 52 -6.38 3.14 8.85
C PRO A 52 -5.25 3.42 7.84
N LEU A 53 -4.31 2.48 7.72
CA LEU A 53 -3.21 2.50 6.75
C LEU A 53 -3.67 2.31 5.30
N GLY A 54 -4.93 1.95 5.09
CA GLY A 54 -5.54 1.70 3.78
C GLY A 54 -6.90 1.02 3.90
N ARG A 55 -7.33 0.31 2.85
CA ARG A 55 -8.54 -0.53 2.91
C ARG A 55 -8.26 -1.85 3.62
N LEU A 56 -9.30 -2.41 4.24
CA LEU A 56 -9.34 -3.80 4.69
C LEU A 56 -8.90 -4.73 3.57
N ALA A 57 -7.99 -5.65 3.89
CA ALA A 57 -7.43 -6.59 2.94
C ALA A 57 -7.52 -8.01 3.48
N ASN A 58 -8.08 -8.92 2.68
CA ASN A 58 -8.05 -10.37 2.91
C ASN A 58 -6.65 -10.95 2.64
N ALA A 59 -6.47 -12.26 2.84
CA ALA A 59 -5.18 -12.93 2.70
C ALA A 59 -4.52 -12.70 1.32
N GLU A 60 -5.30 -12.88 0.25
CA GLU A 60 -4.82 -12.67 -1.12
C GLU A 60 -4.34 -11.23 -1.34
N LEU A 61 -5.15 -10.23 -0.98
CA LEU A 61 -4.78 -8.83 -1.18
C LEU A 61 -3.55 -8.44 -0.35
N ARG A 62 -3.41 -8.96 0.89
CA ARG A 62 -2.21 -8.72 1.70
C ARG A 62 -0.96 -9.29 1.03
N GLN A 63 -1.03 -10.49 0.49
CA GLN A 63 0.10 -11.10 -0.23
C GLN A 63 0.50 -10.28 -1.46
N TRP A 64 -0.47 -9.80 -2.24
CA TRP A 64 -0.20 -8.97 -3.41
C TRP A 64 0.35 -7.59 -3.04
N LYS A 65 -0.17 -6.92 -2.00
CA LYS A 65 0.40 -5.68 -1.46
C LYS A 65 1.86 -5.88 -1.04
N MET A 66 2.18 -6.98 -0.35
CA MET A 66 3.56 -7.33 0.01
C MET A 66 4.45 -7.51 -1.23
N ASN A 67 3.95 -8.18 -2.27
CA ASN A 67 4.70 -8.37 -3.52
C ASN A 67 4.98 -7.04 -4.22
N VAL A 68 4.01 -6.12 -4.27
CA VAL A 68 4.21 -4.77 -4.81
C VAL A 68 5.26 -4.03 -4.01
N HIS A 69 5.16 -3.99 -2.68
CA HIS A 69 6.15 -3.31 -1.84
C HIS A 69 7.57 -3.85 -2.05
N LYS A 70 7.75 -5.16 -2.20
CA LYS A 70 9.07 -5.77 -2.45
C LYS A 70 9.76 -5.24 -3.71
N VAL A 71 9.00 -4.91 -4.76
CA VAL A 71 9.57 -4.45 -6.04
C VAL A 71 9.51 -2.95 -6.23
N PHE A 72 8.52 -2.28 -5.64
CA PHE A 72 8.28 -0.85 -5.81
C PHE A 72 9.04 -0.01 -4.78
N ASP A 73 9.08 -0.43 -3.51
CA ASP A 73 9.73 0.35 -2.45
C ASP A 73 11.23 0.60 -2.69
N PRO A 74 12.03 -0.36 -3.22
CA PRO A 74 13.45 -0.12 -3.50
C PRO A 74 13.72 1.06 -4.45
N LEU A 75 12.77 1.37 -5.36
CA LEU A 75 12.91 2.47 -6.31
C LEU A 75 13.06 3.82 -5.61
N TRP A 76 12.38 4.01 -4.46
CA TRP A 76 12.42 5.26 -3.71
C TRP A 76 13.13 5.16 -2.36
N ARG A 77 13.19 3.98 -1.73
CA ARG A 77 13.93 3.78 -0.48
C ARG A 77 15.45 3.85 -0.65
N SER A 78 15.96 3.56 -1.85
CA SER A 78 17.38 3.75 -2.18
C SER A 78 17.80 5.22 -2.23
N GLY A 79 16.85 6.16 -2.28
CA GLY A 79 17.12 7.59 -2.49
C GLY A 79 17.30 7.99 -3.96
N ALA A 80 17.36 7.03 -4.89
CA ALA A 80 17.51 7.30 -6.31
C ALA A 80 16.28 8.02 -6.91
N MET A 81 15.10 7.77 -6.36
CA MET A 81 13.84 8.44 -6.71
C MET A 81 13.16 9.00 -5.45
N LYS A 82 12.55 10.19 -5.53
CA LYS A 82 11.66 10.62 -4.44
C LYS A 82 10.41 9.72 -4.44
N ARG A 83 9.90 9.38 -3.26
CA ARG A 83 8.68 8.56 -3.12
C ARG A 83 7.49 9.15 -3.89
N GLY A 84 7.33 10.48 -3.85
CA GLY A 84 6.26 11.17 -4.58
C GLY A 84 6.32 10.93 -6.09
N ASP A 85 7.52 10.99 -6.66
CA ASP A 85 7.79 10.79 -8.09
C ASP A 85 7.60 9.33 -8.50
N ALA A 86 7.99 8.39 -7.64
CA ALA A 86 7.74 6.96 -7.86
C ALA A 86 6.25 6.65 -7.99
N TYR A 87 5.43 7.21 -7.10
CA TYR A 87 3.98 7.06 -7.20
C TYR A 87 3.36 7.85 -8.36
N LYS A 88 3.97 8.96 -8.79
CA LYS A 88 3.55 9.67 -10.00
C LYS A 88 3.75 8.82 -11.25
N ALA A 89 4.95 8.28 -11.43
CA ALA A 89 5.26 7.41 -12.55
C ALA A 89 4.40 6.13 -12.54
N LEU A 90 4.19 5.53 -11.36
CA LEU A 90 3.32 4.36 -11.24
C LEU A 90 1.86 4.69 -11.61
N ALA A 91 1.35 5.85 -11.20
CA ALA A 91 0.00 6.28 -11.56
C ALA A 91 -0.18 6.45 -13.07
N GLU A 92 0.79 7.09 -13.73
CA GLU A 92 0.82 7.29 -15.19
C GLU A 92 0.82 5.94 -15.93
N GLU A 93 1.70 5.01 -15.55
CA GLU A 93 1.75 3.66 -16.15
C GLU A 93 0.50 2.81 -15.86
N MET A 94 -0.14 3.02 -14.71
CA MET A 94 -1.39 2.33 -14.37
C MET A 94 -2.61 2.94 -15.05
N GLY A 95 -2.50 4.15 -15.61
CA GLY A 95 -3.62 4.89 -16.17
C GLY A 95 -4.63 5.37 -15.12
N ILE A 96 -4.17 5.69 -13.90
CA ILE A 96 -5.02 6.16 -12.80
C ILE A 96 -4.55 7.52 -12.29
N GLU A 97 -5.42 8.24 -11.58
CA GLU A 97 -5.03 9.50 -10.96
C GLU A 97 -4.03 9.29 -9.83
N ARG A 98 -3.10 10.23 -9.68
CA ARG A 98 -2.07 10.16 -8.63
C ARG A 98 -2.65 10.05 -7.21
N LYS A 99 -3.81 10.67 -6.95
CA LYS A 99 -4.47 10.63 -5.64
C LYS A 99 -4.98 9.22 -5.28
N ASP A 100 -5.28 8.40 -6.29
CA ASP A 100 -5.78 7.03 -6.15
C ASP A 100 -4.64 6.00 -6.20
N CYS A 101 -3.44 6.40 -6.62
CA CYS A 101 -2.25 5.57 -6.64
C CYS A 101 -1.64 5.42 -5.24
N HIS A 102 -2.22 4.54 -4.43
CA HIS A 102 -1.68 4.17 -3.12
C HIS A 102 -1.82 2.66 -2.90
N VAL A 103 -0.70 1.95 -2.66
CA VAL A 103 -0.69 0.48 -2.50
C VAL A 103 -1.63 0.03 -1.38
N GLY A 104 -1.79 0.82 -0.30
CA GLY A 104 -2.74 0.56 0.77
C GLY A 104 -4.22 0.53 0.32
N MET A 105 -4.56 1.16 -0.80
CA MET A 105 -5.91 1.26 -1.35
C MET A 105 -6.20 0.34 -2.53
N PHE A 106 -5.18 -0.28 -3.11
CA PHE A 106 -5.34 -1.12 -4.30
C PHE A 106 -6.24 -2.34 -4.10
N SER A 107 -6.93 -2.72 -5.17
CA SER A 107 -7.51 -4.05 -5.36
C SER A 107 -6.42 -5.09 -5.71
N VAL A 108 -6.81 -6.36 -5.77
CA VAL A 108 -5.90 -7.44 -6.21
C VAL A 108 -5.39 -7.18 -7.62
N ASP A 109 -6.28 -6.79 -8.55
CA ASP A 109 -5.91 -6.56 -9.95
C ASP A 109 -5.00 -5.34 -10.11
N GLN A 110 -5.26 -4.27 -9.36
CA GLN A 110 -4.37 -3.12 -9.30
C GLN A 110 -2.99 -3.48 -8.75
N CYS A 111 -2.91 -4.34 -7.72
CA CYS A 111 -1.62 -4.84 -7.25
C CYS A 111 -0.91 -5.70 -8.29
N LYS A 112 -1.61 -6.57 -9.02
CA LYS A 112 -1.02 -7.38 -10.10
C LYS A 112 -0.48 -6.49 -11.22
N GLN A 113 -1.25 -5.48 -11.64
CA GLN A 113 -0.83 -4.48 -12.62
C GLN A 113 0.41 -3.73 -12.16
N ALA A 114 0.39 -3.16 -10.95
CA ALA A 114 1.51 -2.42 -10.38
C ALA A 114 2.78 -3.29 -10.28
N TYR A 115 2.63 -4.54 -9.84
CA TYR A 115 3.72 -5.50 -9.77
C TYR A 115 4.33 -5.78 -11.15
N ALA A 116 3.50 -5.99 -12.17
CA ALA A 116 3.95 -6.23 -13.54
C ALA A 116 4.70 -5.02 -14.12
N ILE A 117 4.19 -3.79 -13.91
CA ILE A 117 4.85 -2.53 -14.31
C ILE A 117 6.24 -2.43 -13.67
N CYS A 118 6.33 -2.66 -12.35
CA CYS A 118 7.61 -2.60 -11.63
C CYS A 118 8.60 -3.65 -12.13
N LYS A 119 8.15 -4.90 -12.37
CA LYS A 119 9.00 -5.99 -12.84
C LYS A 119 9.50 -5.79 -14.27
N LYS A 120 8.74 -5.12 -15.13
CA LYS A 120 9.16 -4.77 -16.49
C LYS A 120 10.18 -3.63 -16.54
N GLY A 121 10.46 -2.96 -15.42
CA GLY A 121 11.37 -1.82 -15.38
C GLY A 121 10.81 -0.55 -16.03
N ALA A 122 9.49 -0.48 -16.27
CA ALA A 122 8.85 0.67 -16.92
C ALA A 122 9.07 1.99 -16.15
N LEU A 123 9.29 1.90 -14.83
CA LEU A 123 9.54 3.06 -13.98
C LEU A 123 11.00 3.56 -14.02
N ILE A 124 11.92 2.85 -14.68
CA ILE A 124 13.33 3.28 -14.83
C ILE A 124 13.41 4.52 -15.75
N GLY A 125 12.56 4.63 -16.77
CA GLY A 125 12.51 5.82 -17.62
C GLY A 125 12.22 7.09 -16.80
N ALA A 126 11.27 7.01 -15.86
CA ALA A 126 10.98 8.10 -14.94
C ALA A 126 12.16 8.40 -13.99
N LEU A 127 12.93 7.39 -13.57
CA LEU A 127 14.15 7.58 -12.77
C LEU A 127 15.19 8.41 -13.53
N VAL A 128 15.46 8.05 -14.79
CA VAL A 128 16.45 8.72 -15.64
C VAL A 128 16.04 10.16 -15.94
N ASN A 129 14.77 10.39 -16.26
CA ASN A 129 14.27 11.74 -16.51
C ASN A 129 14.41 12.64 -15.28
N ASN A 130 14.14 12.12 -14.08
CA ASN A 130 14.28 12.88 -12.84
C ASN A 130 15.75 13.22 -12.50
N MET A 131 16.69 12.32 -12.78
CA MET A 131 18.13 12.60 -12.64
C MET A 131 18.60 13.70 -13.60
N LYS A 132 18.11 13.71 -14.85
CA LYS A 132 18.41 14.77 -15.82
C LYS A 132 17.82 16.12 -15.42
N SER A 133 16.58 16.16 -14.92
CA SER A 133 15.95 17.40 -14.44
C SER A 133 16.68 18.03 -13.24
N LYS A 134 17.32 17.23 -12.38
CA LYS A 134 18.16 17.76 -11.29
C LYS A 134 19.51 18.30 -11.76
N ALA A 135 20.09 17.74 -12.82
CA ALA A 135 21.39 18.15 -13.35
C ALA A 135 21.36 19.50 -14.10
N VAL A 136 20.19 19.95 -14.54
CA VAL A 136 19.99 21.23 -15.25
C VAL A 136 19.64 22.39 -14.29
N ALA A 137 19.35 22.08 -13.01
CA ALA A 137 18.90 23.06 -12.01
C ALA A 137 20.04 23.65 -11.15
N VAL A 138 21.29 23.67 -11.66
CA VAL A 138 22.47 24.27 -11.01
C VAL A 138 23.06 25.34 -11.90
#